data_AF-A0A2M8TUL0-F1
#
_entry.id   AF-A0A2M8TUL0-F1
#
_cell.length_a   1.000
_cell.length_b   1.000
_cell.length_c   1.000
_cell.angle_alpha   90.00
_cell.angle_beta   90.00
_cell.angle_gamma   90.00
#
_symmetry.space_group_name_H-M   'P 1'
#
loop_
_entity.id
_entity.type
_entity.pdbx_description
1 polymer ?
#
loop_
_entity_poly.entity_id
_entity_poly.type
_entity_poly.pdbx_seq_one_letter_code
_entity_poly.pdbx_strand_id
1 'polypeptide(L)'
;MEIEKILKEQYSLLRRRNCKHNAQILYNIAKIKSEYGVQNFHQPLYLDIKKFLKNYIISADNEDFGYDNTIFNRIMKIVNLSSPKEKLSLLHTIRRYYLMNGYEINEVKRELNKQKIMVAKENKKYLRWTLLRVGSSLSGLLCGYLVYAVIVLIALLPAPFDFMELFHIELKNYSSYPLLNYPLNAITLLTGNCEIAPKITPINEIGVLIYSFGILLFYILIVNFLFKKIEDFISIHL
;
A
#
# COMPACT_ATOMS: atom_id res chain seq x y z
N MET A 1 23.36 34.00 -6.83
CA MET A 1 24.81 34.12 -6.53
C MET A 1 25.12 33.89 -5.05
N GLU A 2 24.36 34.49 -4.11
CA GLU A 2 24.58 34.31 -2.67
C GLU A 2 24.24 32.90 -2.14
N ILE A 3 23.11 32.31 -2.56
CA ILE A 3 22.69 30.95 -2.15
C ILE A 3 23.68 29.89 -2.59
N GLU A 4 24.24 30.01 -3.80
CA GLU A 4 25.26 29.08 -4.30
C GLU A 4 26.56 29.15 -3.49
N LYS A 5 26.90 30.34 -2.98
CA LYS A 5 28.03 30.52 -2.07
C LYS A 5 27.77 29.84 -0.74
N ILE A 6 26.58 30.05 -0.15
CA ILE A 6 26.16 29.36 1.08
C ILE A 6 26.18 27.84 0.89
N LEU A 7 25.68 27.33 -0.24
CA LEU A 7 25.71 25.90 -0.54
C LEU A 7 27.14 25.37 -0.68
N LYS A 8 28.04 26.09 -1.38
CA LYS A 8 29.46 25.73 -1.47
C LYS A 8 30.12 25.66 -0.09
N GLU A 9 29.85 26.64 0.76
CA GLU A 9 30.34 26.65 2.15
C GLU A 9 29.82 25.43 2.91
N GLN A 10 28.52 25.15 2.86
CA GLN A 10 27.95 23.95 3.50
C GLN A 10 28.57 22.65 2.99
N TYR A 11 28.77 22.50 1.69
CA TYR A 11 29.43 21.31 1.12
C TYR A 11 30.88 21.17 1.57
N SER A 12 31.60 22.28 1.73
CA SER A 12 32.99 22.29 2.21
C SER A 12 33.13 21.82 3.67
N LEU A 13 32.06 21.96 4.47
CA LEU A 13 32.04 21.52 5.87
C LEU A 13 31.87 20.00 6.04
N LEU A 14 31.57 19.26 4.96
CA LEU A 14 31.43 17.80 5.02
C LEU A 14 32.78 17.14 5.35
N ARG A 15 32.83 16.39 6.46
CA ARG A 15 34.06 15.74 6.95
C ARG A 15 34.01 14.23 6.76
N ARG A 16 35.14 13.62 6.43
CA ARG A 16 35.24 12.15 6.42
C ARG A 16 34.98 11.61 7.84
N ARG A 17 34.18 10.54 7.94
CA ARG A 17 33.87 9.77 9.17
C ARG A 17 33.06 10.48 10.27
N ASN A 18 32.59 11.72 10.09
CA ASN A 18 31.70 12.37 11.07
C ASN A 18 30.23 12.29 10.63
N CYS A 19 29.57 11.15 10.88
CA CYS A 19 28.20 10.88 10.44
C CYS A 19 27.19 11.89 11.02
N LYS A 20 27.26 12.20 12.32
CA LYS A 20 26.33 13.12 12.99
C LYS A 20 26.40 14.54 12.42
N HIS A 21 27.61 15.09 12.28
CA HIS A 21 27.81 16.41 11.69
C HIS A 21 27.36 16.46 10.23
N ASN A 22 27.74 15.44 9.45
CA ASN A 22 27.35 15.36 8.05
C ASN A 22 25.83 15.23 7.87
N ALA A 23 25.13 14.51 8.74
CA ALA A 23 23.68 14.41 8.72
C ALA A 23 23.03 15.79 8.90
N GLN A 24 23.53 16.61 9.83
CA GLN A 24 23.02 17.97 10.01
C GLN A 24 23.28 18.87 8.80
N ILE A 25 24.48 18.83 8.23
CA ILE A 25 24.83 19.62 7.04
C ILE A 25 23.95 19.21 5.86
N LEU A 26 23.84 17.91 5.58
CA LEU A 26 23.05 17.41 4.46
C LEU A 26 21.56 17.71 4.60
N TYR A 27 21.05 17.72 5.84
CA TYR A 27 19.69 18.18 6.13
C TYR A 27 19.49 19.65 5.72
N ASN A 28 20.45 20.53 6.06
CA ASN A 28 20.39 21.94 5.70
C ASN A 28 20.51 22.14 4.19
N ILE A 29 21.46 21.46 3.54
CA ILE A 29 21.65 21.50 2.08
C ILE A 29 20.35 21.10 1.36
N ALA A 30 19.72 19.99 1.77
CA ALA A 30 18.48 19.53 1.14
C ALA A 30 17.35 20.55 1.26
N LYS A 31 17.21 21.20 2.43
CA LYS A 31 16.23 22.28 2.62
C LYS A 31 16.49 23.48 1.73
N ILE A 32 17.71 24.01 1.75
CA ILE A 32 18.10 25.18 0.95
C ILE A 32 17.85 24.89 -0.54
N LYS A 33 18.26 23.71 -1.03
CA LYS A 33 18.03 23.32 -2.42
C LYS A 33 16.56 23.29 -2.81
N SER A 34 15.72 22.75 -1.93
CA SER A 34 14.29 22.67 -2.18
C SER A 34 13.60 24.03 -2.13
N GLU A 35 13.98 24.89 -1.18
CA GLU A 35 13.37 26.20 -0.96
C GLU A 35 13.71 27.18 -2.08
N TYR A 36 14.95 27.14 -2.57
CA TYR A 36 15.43 28.05 -3.62
C TYR A 36 15.42 27.44 -5.03
N GLY A 37 14.83 26.25 -5.22
CA GLY A 37 14.70 25.61 -6.53
C GLY A 37 16.01 25.14 -7.19
N VAL A 38 17.13 25.09 -6.46
CA VAL A 38 18.47 24.74 -6.97
C VAL A 38 18.79 23.24 -6.78
N GLN A 39 17.86 22.38 -7.21
CA GLN A 39 17.87 20.94 -6.91
C GLN A 39 19.14 20.20 -7.39
N ASN A 40 19.76 20.65 -8.48
CA ASN A 40 20.91 19.98 -9.11
C ASN A 40 22.27 20.62 -8.78
N PHE A 41 22.32 21.60 -7.87
CA PHE A 41 23.56 22.29 -7.55
C PHE A 41 24.60 21.35 -6.91
N HIS A 42 25.81 21.24 -7.47
CA HIS A 42 26.88 20.28 -7.12
C HIS A 42 26.54 18.79 -7.32
N GLN A 43 25.38 18.33 -6.85
CA GLN A 43 24.83 17.01 -7.09
C GLN A 43 23.29 17.04 -7.03
N PRO A 44 22.58 16.05 -7.58
CA PRO A 44 21.12 15.98 -7.46
C PRO A 44 20.64 15.88 -6.00
N LEU A 45 19.57 16.60 -5.67
CA LEU A 45 18.92 16.60 -4.35
C LEU A 45 18.66 15.18 -3.84
N TYR A 46 18.21 14.27 -4.71
CA TYR A 46 18.02 12.85 -4.37
C TYR A 46 19.26 12.20 -3.74
N LEU A 47 20.46 12.50 -4.27
CA LEU A 47 21.71 11.96 -3.74
C LEU A 47 22.08 12.59 -2.40
N ASP A 48 21.83 13.90 -2.21
CA ASP A 48 21.99 14.55 -0.91
C ASP A 48 21.11 13.90 0.14
N ILE A 49 19.84 13.67 -0.18
CA ILE A 49 18.89 13.04 0.72
C ILE A 49 19.32 11.61 1.04
N LYS A 50 19.75 10.83 0.03
CA LYS A 50 20.25 9.47 0.26
C LYS A 50 21.49 9.44 1.17
N LYS A 51 22.42 10.39 0.99
CA LYS A 51 23.59 10.55 1.87
C LYS A 51 23.18 10.98 3.28
N PHE A 52 22.19 11.87 3.41
CA PHE A 52 21.60 12.26 4.69
C PHE A 52 21.06 11.04 5.43
N LEU A 53 20.22 10.22 4.77
CA LEU A 53 19.62 9.04 5.37
C LEU A 53 20.69 8.07 5.91
N LYS A 54 21.71 7.78 5.09
CA LYS A 54 22.81 6.91 5.52
C LYS A 54 23.51 7.46 6.77
N ASN A 55 23.91 8.73 6.75
CA ASN A 55 24.66 9.34 7.86
C ASN A 55 23.80 9.48 9.11
N TYR A 56 22.53 9.83 8.97
CA TYR A 56 21.62 10.06 10.09
C TYR A 56 21.27 8.77 10.82
N ILE A 57 20.96 7.70 10.08
CA ILE A 57 20.61 6.41 10.66
C ILE A 57 21.84 5.80 11.33
N ILE A 58 23.01 5.81 10.68
CA ILE A 58 24.26 5.33 11.30
C ILE A 58 24.63 6.17 12.53
N SER A 59 24.40 7.49 12.51
CA SER A 59 24.72 8.30 13.69
C SER A 59 23.84 7.97 14.88
N ALA A 60 22.57 7.60 14.66
CA ALA A 60 21.65 7.22 15.72
C ALA A 60 22.12 5.94 16.43
N ASP A 61 22.58 4.92 15.70
CA ASP A 61 23.13 3.68 16.30
C ASP A 61 24.34 3.93 17.22
N ASN A 62 25.07 5.04 17.00
CA ASN A 62 26.27 5.37 17.75
C ASN A 62 26.00 6.39 18.88
N GLU A 63 24.73 6.74 19.14
CA GLU A 63 24.36 7.57 20.28
C GLU A 63 24.22 6.73 21.57
N ASP A 64 24.21 7.41 22.71
CA ASP A 64 24.11 6.77 24.02
C ASP A 64 22.71 6.13 24.22
N PHE A 65 22.62 5.20 25.17
CA PHE A 65 21.38 4.49 25.47
C PHE A 65 20.21 5.46 25.70
N GLY A 66 19.10 5.22 25.00
CA GLY A 66 17.90 6.08 25.02
C GLY A 66 17.85 7.15 23.92
N TYR A 67 18.94 7.35 23.17
CA TYR A 67 19.00 8.19 21.96
C TYR A 67 19.37 7.38 20.70
N ASP A 68 19.46 6.06 20.85
CA ASP A 68 19.80 5.08 19.83
C ASP A 68 18.74 4.93 18.73
N ASN A 69 17.60 5.61 18.86
CA ASN A 69 16.50 5.54 17.91
C ASN A 69 16.42 6.74 16.97
N THR A 70 16.10 6.45 15.72
CA THR A 70 15.91 7.48 14.69
C THR A 70 14.56 8.18 14.82
N ILE A 71 14.54 9.51 14.67
CA ILE A 71 13.28 10.27 14.66
C ILE A 71 12.70 10.25 13.24
N PHE A 72 11.76 9.34 12.99
CA PHE A 72 11.16 9.15 11.66
C PHE A 72 10.55 10.44 11.07
N ASN A 73 9.92 11.28 11.91
CA ASN A 73 9.39 12.59 11.50
C ASN A 73 10.47 13.50 10.87
N ARG A 74 11.71 13.44 11.38
CA ARG A 74 12.83 14.21 10.83
C ARG A 74 13.25 13.70 9.46
N ILE A 75 13.26 12.38 9.29
CA ILE A 75 13.51 11.73 8.00
C ILE A 75 12.44 12.16 6.98
N MET A 76 11.16 12.08 7.36
CA MET A 76 10.06 12.41 6.46
C MET A 76 10.05 13.88 6.02
N LYS A 77 10.47 14.82 6.87
CA LYS A 77 10.61 16.25 6.48
C LYS A 77 11.50 16.43 5.25
N ILE A 78 12.57 15.63 5.13
CA ILE A 78 13.50 15.72 4.00
C ILE A 78 13.04 14.86 2.82
N VAL A 79 12.55 13.65 3.07
CA VAL A 79 12.07 12.75 2.02
C VAL A 79 10.88 13.36 1.26
N ASN A 80 10.03 14.14 1.93
CA ASN A 80 8.91 14.83 1.31
C ASN A 80 9.31 15.96 0.35
N LEU A 81 10.59 16.36 0.32
CA LEU A 81 11.11 17.34 -0.66
C LEU A 81 11.32 16.71 -2.05
N SER A 82 11.29 15.38 -2.15
CA SER A 82 11.51 14.65 -3.40
C SER A 82 10.21 14.40 -4.17
N SER A 83 10.33 14.12 -5.47
CA SER A 83 9.19 13.71 -6.29
C SER A 83 8.58 12.38 -5.79
N PRO A 84 7.33 12.07 -6.15
CA PRO A 84 6.64 10.86 -5.66
C PRO A 84 7.37 9.54 -5.93
N LYS A 85 8.02 9.43 -7.09
CA LYS A 85 8.81 8.25 -7.49
C LYS A 85 10.11 8.15 -6.68
N GLU A 86 10.80 9.27 -6.50
CA GLU A 86 12.01 9.34 -5.68
C GLU A 86 11.71 9.05 -4.22
N LYS A 87 10.64 9.62 -3.66
CA LYS A 87 10.15 9.35 -2.31
C LYS A 87 9.92 7.85 -2.10
N LEU A 88 9.30 7.15 -3.05
CA LEU A 88 9.13 5.70 -2.97
C LEU A 88 10.49 4.96 -2.88
N SER A 89 11.46 5.36 -3.70
CA SER A 89 12.82 4.79 -3.69
C SER A 89 13.59 5.10 -2.38
N LEU A 90 13.43 6.30 -1.84
CA LEU A 90 14.00 6.72 -0.57
C LEU A 90 13.40 5.93 0.60
N LEU A 91 12.08 5.74 0.63
CA LEU A 91 11.41 4.90 1.63
C LEU A 91 11.89 3.44 1.59
N HIS A 92 12.13 2.88 0.40
CA HIS A 92 12.75 1.56 0.28
C HIS A 92 14.18 1.55 0.83
N THR A 93 14.92 2.65 0.67
CA THR A 93 16.27 2.80 1.22
C THR A 93 16.25 2.90 2.75
N ILE A 94 15.31 3.67 3.32
CA ILE A 94 15.09 3.75 4.77
C ILE A 94 14.79 2.38 5.34
N ARG A 95 13.84 1.65 4.73
CA ARG A 95 13.49 0.28 5.18
C ARG A 95 14.70 -0.64 5.22
N ARG A 96 15.61 -0.57 4.23
CA ARG A 96 16.82 -1.38 4.23
C ARG A 96 17.74 -1.03 5.40
N TYR A 97 17.99 0.26 5.62
CA TYR A 97 18.83 0.69 6.73
C TYR A 97 18.22 0.35 8.10
N TYR A 98 16.91 0.52 8.26
CA TYR A 98 16.21 0.15 9.49
C TYR A 98 16.33 -1.35 9.78
N LEU A 99 16.09 -2.20 8.77
CA LEU A 99 16.24 -3.66 8.94
C LEU A 99 17.67 -4.07 9.27
N MET A 100 18.68 -3.42 8.67
CA MET A 100 20.09 -3.71 8.95
C MET A 100 20.48 -3.37 10.38
N ASN A 101 19.84 -2.35 10.97
CA ASN A 101 20.16 -1.85 12.31
C ASN A 101 19.17 -2.34 13.38
N GLY A 102 18.23 -3.23 13.03
CA GLY A 102 17.26 -3.77 13.99
C GLY A 102 16.15 -2.80 14.41
N TYR A 103 15.95 -1.69 13.70
CA TYR A 103 14.89 -0.73 14.00
C TYR A 103 13.50 -1.21 13.56
N GLU A 104 12.48 -0.77 14.30
CA GLU A 104 11.08 -1.01 13.93
C GLU A 104 10.71 -0.37 12.59
N ILE A 105 10.05 -1.13 11.72
CA ILE A 105 9.71 -0.69 10.36
C ILE A 105 8.23 -0.31 10.18
N ASN A 106 7.42 -0.31 11.24
CA ASN A 106 5.98 -0.12 11.16
C ASN A 106 5.60 1.20 10.48
N GLU A 107 6.23 2.30 10.89
CA GLU A 107 5.99 3.63 10.31
C GLU A 107 6.44 3.71 8.85
N VAL A 108 7.60 3.14 8.53
CA VAL A 108 8.16 3.09 7.17
C VAL A 108 7.24 2.27 6.25
N LYS A 109 6.71 1.14 6.75
CA LYS A 109 5.78 0.25 6.01
C LYS A 109 4.47 0.98 5.69
N ARG A 110 3.93 1.72 6.67
CA ARG A 110 2.72 2.56 6.48
C ARG A 110 2.93 3.61 5.39
N GLU A 111 4.02 4.37 5.45
CA GLU A 111 4.32 5.40 4.44
C GLU A 111 4.64 4.80 3.06
N LEU A 112 5.33 3.66 3.00
CA LEU A 112 5.55 2.91 1.75
C LEU A 112 4.24 2.53 1.07
N ASN A 113 3.26 2.02 1.83
CA ASN A 113 1.96 1.62 1.28
C ASN A 113 1.19 2.81 0.73
N LYS A 114 1.15 3.94 1.46
CA LYS A 114 0.56 5.19 0.97
C LYS A 114 1.22 5.66 -0.32
N GLN A 115 2.54 5.67 -0.37
CA GLN A 115 3.29 6.15 -1.52
C GLN A 115 3.10 5.23 -2.75
N LYS A 116 3.02 3.91 -2.57
CA LYS A 116 2.71 2.96 -3.66
C LYS A 116 1.35 3.24 -4.30
N ILE A 117 0.33 3.53 -3.49
CA ILE A 117 -1.02 3.89 -3.96
C ILE A 117 -0.94 5.18 -4.77
N MET A 118 -0.29 6.22 -4.25
CA MET A 118 -0.14 7.51 -4.93
C MET A 118 0.58 7.37 -6.29
N VAL A 119 1.73 6.67 -6.31
CA VAL A 119 2.50 6.43 -7.55
C VAL A 119 1.72 5.58 -8.56
N ALA A 120 0.91 4.62 -8.12
CA ALA A 120 0.05 3.84 -9.02
C ALA A 120 -1.03 4.72 -9.68
N LYS A 121 -1.61 5.66 -8.91
CA LYS A 121 -2.58 6.65 -9.41
C LYS A 121 -1.95 7.59 -10.43
N GLU A 122 -0.80 8.18 -10.13
CA GLU A 122 -0.09 9.11 -11.03
C GLU A 122 0.31 8.47 -12.36
N ASN A 123 0.77 7.21 -12.33
CA ASN A 123 1.12 6.48 -13.55
C ASN A 123 -0.11 5.93 -14.30
N LYS A 124 -1.34 6.33 -13.93
CA LYS A 124 -2.61 5.87 -14.53
C LYS A 124 -2.80 4.35 -14.52
N LYS A 125 -2.16 3.64 -13.57
CA LYS A 125 -2.29 2.19 -13.42
C LYS A 125 -3.48 1.86 -12.52
N TYR A 126 -4.69 2.13 -13.00
CA TYR A 126 -5.92 2.08 -12.19
C TYR A 126 -6.19 0.72 -11.55
N LEU A 127 -6.00 -0.39 -12.29
CA LEU A 127 -6.17 -1.74 -11.73
C LEU A 127 -5.23 -2.00 -10.54
N ARG A 128 -3.96 -1.63 -10.68
CA ARG A 128 -2.98 -1.76 -9.60
C ARG A 128 -3.34 -0.85 -8.43
N TRP A 129 -3.82 0.35 -8.72
CA TRP A 129 -4.24 1.30 -7.70
C TRP A 129 -5.45 0.80 -6.89
N THR A 130 -6.48 0.26 -7.55
CA THR A 130 -7.65 -0.30 -6.86
C THR A 130 -7.26 -1.49 -6.00
N LEU A 131 -6.48 -2.44 -6.53
CA LEU A 131 -6.01 -3.61 -5.77
C LEU A 131 -5.19 -3.20 -4.54
N LEU A 132 -4.25 -2.26 -4.69
CA LEU A 132 -3.46 -1.75 -3.57
C LEU A 132 -4.33 -1.05 -2.53
N ARG A 133 -5.36 -0.32 -2.95
CA ARG A 133 -6.25 0.41 -2.04
C ARG A 133 -7.15 -0.55 -1.26
N VAL A 134 -7.77 -1.52 -1.94
CA VAL A 134 -8.60 -2.56 -1.34
C VAL A 134 -7.78 -3.36 -0.31
N GLY A 135 -6.56 -3.77 -0.66
CA GLY A 135 -5.69 -4.53 0.25
C GLY A 135 -5.01 -3.74 1.37
N SER A 136 -5.13 -2.41 1.39
CA SER A 136 -4.34 -1.58 2.32
C SER A 136 -4.91 -1.46 3.73
N SER A 137 -6.21 -1.68 3.90
CA SER A 137 -6.91 -1.50 5.17
C SER A 137 -8.05 -2.50 5.32
N LEU A 138 -8.44 -2.77 6.57
CA LEU A 138 -9.59 -3.64 6.86
C LEU A 138 -10.88 -3.11 6.20
N SER A 139 -11.11 -1.80 6.25
CA SER A 139 -12.24 -1.16 5.56
C SER A 139 -12.17 -1.31 4.03
N GLY A 140 -10.97 -1.27 3.45
CA GLY A 140 -10.75 -1.51 2.03
C GLY A 140 -11.13 -2.94 1.63
N LEU A 141 -10.73 -3.92 2.45
CA LEU A 141 -11.06 -5.33 2.25
C LEU A 141 -12.57 -5.59 2.41
N LEU A 142 -13.21 -4.98 3.42
CA LEU A 142 -14.67 -5.02 3.57
C LEU A 142 -15.39 -4.45 2.35
N CYS A 143 -14.92 -3.30 1.84
CA CYS A 143 -15.46 -2.71 0.62
C CYS A 143 -15.26 -3.63 -0.59
N GLY A 144 -14.09 -4.27 -0.73
CA GLY A 144 -13.84 -5.28 -1.76
C GLY A 144 -14.78 -6.48 -1.64
N TYR A 145 -15.04 -6.96 -0.43
CA TYR A 145 -16.00 -8.03 -0.17
C TYR A 145 -17.44 -7.64 -0.52
N LEU A 146 -17.85 -6.41 -0.18
CA LEU A 146 -19.17 -5.89 -0.57
C LEU A 146 -19.32 -5.79 -2.09
N VAL A 147 -18.31 -5.28 -2.79
CA VAL A 147 -18.32 -5.22 -4.26
C VAL A 147 -18.40 -6.63 -4.85
N TYR A 148 -17.65 -7.59 -4.29
CA TYR A 148 -17.73 -8.99 -4.71
C TYR A 148 -19.14 -9.58 -4.49
N ALA A 149 -19.76 -9.32 -3.34
CA ALA A 149 -21.12 -9.77 -3.05
C ALA A 149 -22.15 -9.16 -4.02
N VAL A 150 -21.98 -7.89 -4.41
CA VAL A 150 -22.82 -7.25 -5.44
C VAL A 150 -22.62 -7.91 -6.80
N ILE A 151 -21.39 -8.26 -7.19
CA ILE A 151 -21.13 -8.98 -8.44
C ILE A 151 -21.81 -10.36 -8.44
N VAL A 152 -21.71 -11.10 -7.32
CA VAL A 152 -22.40 -12.38 -7.14
C VAL A 152 -23.91 -12.21 -7.24
N LEU A 153 -24.46 -11.17 -6.61
CA LEU A 153 -25.88 -10.85 -6.71
C LEU A 153 -26.31 -10.58 -8.16
N ILE A 154 -25.53 -9.79 -8.91
CA ILE A 154 -25.81 -9.52 -10.32
C ILE A 154 -25.76 -10.81 -11.15
N ALA A 155 -24.80 -11.70 -10.87
CA ALA A 155 -24.71 -12.99 -11.55
C ALA A 155 -25.88 -13.94 -11.25
N LEU A 156 -26.57 -13.76 -10.11
CA LEU A 156 -27.75 -14.52 -9.73
C LEU A 156 -29.06 -13.96 -10.30
N LEU A 157 -29.06 -12.73 -10.82
CA LEU A 157 -30.24 -12.14 -11.44
C LEU A 157 -30.54 -12.85 -12.77
N PRO A 158 -31.83 -12.94 -13.16
CA PRO A 158 -32.19 -13.50 -14.44
C PRO A 158 -31.55 -12.72 -15.58
N ALA A 159 -30.98 -13.42 -16.56
CA ALA A 159 -30.41 -12.80 -17.74
C ALA A 159 -31.52 -12.14 -18.57
N PRO A 160 -31.37 -10.88 -18.99
CA PRO A 160 -32.37 -10.20 -19.81
C PRO A 160 -32.41 -10.72 -21.26
N PHE A 161 -31.34 -11.39 -21.70
CA PHE A 161 -31.20 -11.95 -23.05
C PHE A 161 -30.49 -13.30 -22.99
N ASP A 162 -30.89 -14.24 -23.86
CA ASP A 162 -30.40 -15.63 -23.88
C ASP A 162 -28.87 -15.72 -24.06
N PHE A 163 -28.27 -14.83 -24.84
CA PHE A 163 -26.80 -14.81 -25.04
C PHE A 163 -26.02 -14.37 -23.79
N MET A 164 -26.69 -13.79 -22.79
CA MET A 164 -26.09 -13.41 -21.51
C MET A 164 -26.23 -14.52 -20.45
N GLU A 165 -26.95 -15.61 -20.75
CA GLU A 165 -27.14 -16.73 -19.83
C GLU A 165 -25.85 -17.55 -19.75
N LEU A 166 -25.08 -17.32 -18.69
CA LEU A 166 -23.83 -18.03 -18.42
C LEU A 166 -24.03 -19.23 -17.49
N PHE A 167 -25.08 -19.19 -16.69
CA PHE A 167 -25.35 -20.12 -15.60
C PHE A 167 -26.83 -20.46 -15.57
N HIS A 168 -27.13 -21.75 -15.41
CA HIS A 168 -28.44 -22.20 -15.00
C HIS A 168 -28.49 -22.19 -13.46
N ILE A 169 -29.46 -21.48 -12.90
CA ILE A 169 -29.51 -21.16 -11.46
C ILE A 169 -30.80 -21.71 -10.85
N GLU A 170 -30.66 -22.65 -9.91
CA GLU A 170 -31.78 -23.10 -9.07
C GLU A 170 -31.72 -22.35 -7.73
N LEU A 171 -32.53 -21.28 -7.62
CA LEU A 171 -32.65 -20.49 -6.40
C LEU A 171 -33.41 -21.26 -5.32
N LYS A 172 -32.99 -21.10 -4.07
CA LYS A 172 -33.77 -21.54 -2.91
C LYS A 172 -34.74 -20.45 -2.48
N ASN A 173 -35.88 -20.85 -1.93
CA ASN A 173 -36.90 -19.92 -1.48
C ASN A 173 -36.69 -19.59 0.01
N TYR A 174 -36.07 -18.45 0.28
CA TYR A 174 -35.81 -17.94 1.63
C TYR A 174 -36.76 -16.83 2.06
N SER A 175 -37.41 -16.16 1.10
CA SER A 175 -38.31 -15.04 1.38
C SER A 175 -39.49 -15.05 0.42
N SER A 176 -40.67 -14.74 0.97
CA SER A 176 -41.88 -14.50 0.19
C SER A 176 -41.77 -13.28 -0.73
N TYR A 177 -40.78 -12.40 -0.51
CA TYR A 177 -40.52 -11.25 -1.38
C TYR A 177 -39.46 -11.60 -2.44
N PRO A 178 -39.82 -11.62 -3.73
CA PRO A 178 -38.91 -12.05 -4.81
C PRO A 178 -37.60 -11.26 -4.86
N LEU A 179 -37.67 -9.94 -4.70
CA LEU A 179 -36.49 -9.06 -4.70
C LEU A 179 -35.53 -9.33 -3.54
N LEU A 180 -36.05 -9.75 -2.39
CA LEU A 180 -35.25 -10.04 -1.18
C LEU A 180 -34.67 -11.47 -1.24
N ASN A 181 -35.26 -12.35 -2.05
CA ASN A 181 -34.77 -13.72 -2.21
C ASN A 181 -33.39 -13.78 -2.90
N TYR A 182 -33.12 -12.89 -3.86
CA TYR A 182 -31.82 -12.82 -4.56
C TYR A 182 -30.64 -12.49 -3.64
N PRO A 183 -30.65 -11.42 -2.82
CA PRO A 183 -29.55 -11.14 -1.90
C PRO A 183 -29.37 -12.23 -0.84
N LEU A 184 -30.44 -12.89 -0.40
CA LEU A 184 -30.33 -14.03 0.52
C LEU A 184 -29.61 -15.23 -0.13
N ASN A 185 -29.97 -15.58 -1.36
CA ASN A 185 -29.27 -16.62 -2.12
C ASN A 185 -27.80 -16.25 -2.41
N ALA A 186 -27.52 -14.97 -2.66
CA ALA A 186 -26.14 -14.49 -2.82
C ALA A 186 -25.32 -14.67 -1.54
N ILE A 187 -25.89 -14.32 -0.38
CA ILE A 187 -25.23 -14.51 0.92
C ILE A 187 -25.02 -15.99 1.21
N THR A 188 -26.02 -16.85 1.00
CA THR A 188 -25.86 -18.29 1.27
C THR A 188 -24.84 -18.93 0.34
N LEU A 189 -24.76 -18.49 -0.93
CA LEU A 189 -23.69 -18.92 -1.84
C LEU A 189 -22.30 -18.56 -1.31
N LEU A 190 -22.12 -17.35 -0.77
CA LEU A 190 -20.86 -16.90 -0.18
C LEU A 190 -20.46 -17.70 1.07
N THR A 191 -21.40 -18.38 1.74
CA THR A 191 -21.04 -19.24 2.89
C THR A 191 -20.34 -20.54 2.47
N GLY A 192 -20.45 -20.94 1.20
CA GLY A 192 -19.91 -22.20 0.70
C GLY A 192 -20.66 -23.45 1.18
N ASN A 193 -21.79 -23.31 1.87
CA ASN A 193 -22.57 -24.44 2.33
C ASN A 193 -23.52 -24.94 1.23
N CYS A 194 -23.22 -26.11 0.66
CA CYS A 194 -23.98 -26.74 -0.43
C CYS A 194 -25.45 -27.00 -0.09
N GLU A 195 -25.79 -27.21 1.19
CA GLU A 195 -27.17 -27.52 1.62
C GLU A 195 -28.08 -26.29 1.62
N ILE A 196 -27.52 -25.08 1.68
CA ILE A 196 -28.27 -23.81 1.70
C ILE A 196 -27.88 -22.86 0.54
N ALA A 197 -26.84 -23.17 -0.22
CA ALA A 197 -26.51 -22.39 -1.40
C ALA A 197 -27.51 -22.69 -2.55
N PRO A 198 -27.83 -21.71 -3.42
CA PRO A 198 -28.46 -22.00 -4.70
C PRO A 198 -27.55 -22.93 -5.54
N LYS A 199 -28.14 -23.78 -6.38
CA LYS A 199 -27.33 -24.58 -7.32
C LYS A 199 -27.04 -23.74 -8.57
N ILE A 200 -25.77 -23.73 -8.97
CA ILE A 200 -25.28 -22.98 -10.12
C ILE A 200 -24.58 -23.99 -11.03
N THR A 201 -25.14 -24.19 -12.22
CA THR A 201 -24.55 -25.06 -13.24
C THR A 201 -24.11 -24.21 -14.44
N PRO A 202 -22.80 -24.14 -14.75
CA PRO A 202 -22.33 -23.46 -15.95
C PRO A 202 -22.91 -24.10 -17.20
N ILE A 203 -23.36 -23.27 -18.14
CA ILE A 203 -23.95 -23.75 -19.40
C ILE A 203 -22.84 -24.09 -20.41
N ASN A 204 -21.80 -23.25 -20.45
CA ASN A 204 -20.71 -23.31 -21.43
C ASN A 204 -19.33 -23.29 -20.75
N GLU A 205 -18.27 -23.60 -21.52
CA GLU A 205 -16.87 -23.54 -21.07
C GLU A 205 -16.49 -22.17 -20.47
N ILE A 206 -17.01 -21.08 -21.06
CA ILE A 206 -16.82 -19.72 -20.55
C ILE A 206 -17.41 -19.56 -19.14
N GLY A 207 -18.59 -20.14 -18.91
CA GLY A 207 -19.22 -20.15 -17.59
C GLY A 207 -18.37 -20.90 -16.56
N VAL A 208 -17.77 -22.02 -16.94
CA VAL A 208 -16.85 -22.78 -16.06
C VAL A 208 -15.66 -21.92 -15.69
N LEU A 209 -15.02 -21.25 -16.66
CA LEU A 209 -13.88 -20.37 -16.41
C LEU A 209 -14.23 -19.21 -15.47
N ILE A 210 -15.36 -18.54 -15.70
CA ILE A 210 -15.83 -17.43 -14.86
C ILE A 210 -16.13 -17.93 -13.44
N TYR A 211 -16.78 -19.08 -13.30
CA TYR A 211 -17.09 -19.68 -12.01
C TYR A 211 -15.83 -20.02 -11.21
N SER A 212 -14.87 -20.70 -11.83
CA SER A 212 -13.59 -21.03 -11.19
C SER A 212 -12.81 -19.78 -10.80
N PHE A 213 -12.80 -18.75 -11.64
CA PHE A 213 -12.14 -17.48 -11.34
C PHE A 213 -12.80 -16.75 -10.16
N GLY A 214 -14.14 -16.74 -10.11
CA GLY A 214 -14.89 -16.15 -9.00
C GLY A 214 -14.55 -16.80 -7.65
N ILE A 215 -14.55 -18.13 -7.60
CA ILE A 215 -14.17 -18.90 -6.41
C ILE A 215 -12.74 -18.55 -5.96
N LEU A 216 -11.79 -18.54 -6.90
CA LEU A 216 -10.40 -18.22 -6.59
C LEU A 216 -10.26 -16.79 -6.03
N LEU A 217 -10.98 -15.83 -6.61
CA LEU A 217 -10.99 -14.45 -6.14
C LEU A 217 -11.58 -14.32 -4.72
N PHE A 218 -12.65 -15.06 -4.43
CA PHE A 218 -13.24 -15.14 -3.09
C PHE A 218 -12.25 -15.64 -2.04
N TYR A 219 -11.56 -16.74 -2.31
CA TYR A 219 -10.53 -17.25 -1.39
C TYR A 219 -9.41 -16.23 -1.17
N ILE A 220 -8.94 -15.56 -2.22
CA ILE A 220 -7.92 -14.52 -2.09
C ILE A 220 -8.42 -13.36 -1.20
N LEU A 221 -9.67 -12.93 -1.34
CA LEU A 221 -10.24 -11.87 -0.48
C LEU A 221 -10.32 -12.31 0.99
N ILE A 222 -10.82 -13.51 1.27
CA ILE A 222 -10.92 -14.03 2.64
C ILE A 222 -9.55 -14.21 3.28
N VAL A 223 -8.61 -14.82 2.58
CA VAL A 223 -7.25 -15.05 3.10
C VAL A 223 -6.58 -13.71 3.43
N ASN A 224 -6.69 -12.72 2.54
CA ASN A 224 -6.16 -11.38 2.81
C ASN A 224 -6.86 -10.71 4.00
N PHE A 225 -8.17 -10.88 4.15
CA PHE A 225 -8.93 -10.36 5.29
C PHE A 225 -8.47 -10.98 6.61
N LEU A 226 -8.35 -12.31 6.67
CA LEU A 226 -7.87 -13.03 7.85
C LEU A 226 -6.44 -12.62 8.20
N PHE A 227 -5.54 -12.57 7.21
CA PHE A 227 -4.15 -12.17 7.42
C PHE A 227 -4.06 -10.74 7.98
N LYS A 228 -4.83 -9.79 7.43
CA LYS A 228 -4.85 -8.41 7.92
C LYS A 228 -5.38 -8.33 9.35
N LYS A 229 -6.45 -9.07 9.68
CA LYS A 229 -7.01 -9.12 11.02
C LYS A 229 -6.01 -9.68 12.04
N ILE A 230 -5.25 -10.71 11.65
CA ILE A 230 -4.18 -11.28 12.49
C ILE A 230 -3.05 -10.26 12.68
N GLU A 231 -2.60 -9.57 11.62
CA GLU A 231 -1.58 -8.52 11.71
C GLU A 231 -2.01 -7.40 12.67
N ASP A 232 -3.25 -6.93 12.54
CA ASP A 232 -3.80 -5.88 13.40
C ASP A 232 -3.88 -6.35 14.87
N PHE A 233 -4.30 -7.59 15.13
CA PHE A 233 -4.32 -8.18 16.48
C PHE A 233 -2.93 -8.26 17.11
N ILE A 234 -1.93 -8.75 16.36
CA ILE A 234 -0.55 -8.83 16.84
C ILE A 234 0.01 -7.44 17.15
N SER A 235 -0.30 -6.43 16.32
CA SER A 235 0.18 -5.06 16.53
C SER A 235 -0.43 -4.32 17.72
N ILE A 236 -1.54 -4.80 18.28
CA ILE A 236 -2.20 -4.22 19.47
C ILE A 236 -1.64 -4.82 20.76
N HIS A 237 -1.08 -6.03 20.69
CA HIS A 237 -0.63 -6.81 21.85
C HIS A 237 0.91 -6.93 21.98
N LEU A 238 1.65 -6.17 21.17
CA LEU A 238 3.09 -5.92 21.26
C LEU A 238 3.32 -4.44 21.46
#